data_AF-A0A382PER5-F1
#
_entry.id   AF-A0A382PER5-F1
#
_cell.length_a   1.000
_cell.length_b   1.000
_cell.length_c   1.000
_cell.angle_alpha   90.00
_cell.angle_beta   90.00
_cell.angle_gamma   90.00
#
_symmetry.space_group_name_H-M   'P 1'
#
loop_
_entity.id
_entity.type
_entity.pdbx_description
1 polymer ?
#
loop_
_entity_poly.entity_id
_entity_poly.type
_entity_poly.pdbx_seq_one_letter_code
_entity_poly.pdbx_strand_id
1 'polypeptide(L)'
;METNMFPWLLIVLVSVFMEPQAIAQGTDAELAGARAYLRISERVGTAGQITYDEIEAVKKAGFDIVINLAPADEERNQLEGYLVTEQGMAYVQIPVSWEEPSQRDLQLF
;
A
#
# COMPACT_ATOMS: atom_id res chain seq x y z
N MET A 1 10.41 -21.63 -65.24
CA MET A 1 9.03 -21.47 -64.74
C MET A 1 8.81 -22.64 -63.78
N GLU A 2 8.67 -22.50 -62.46
CA GLU A 2 8.36 -21.35 -61.61
C GLU A 2 8.98 -21.49 -60.20
N THR A 3 9.42 -20.35 -59.68
CA THR A 3 9.42 -19.83 -58.29
C THR A 3 9.65 -20.72 -57.06
N ASN A 4 10.76 -20.39 -56.38
CA ASN A 4 10.99 -20.29 -54.93
C ASN A 4 9.77 -20.20 -53.98
N MET A 5 10.03 -20.65 -52.73
CA MET A 5 9.60 -20.04 -51.46
C MET A 5 8.24 -20.49 -50.89
N PHE A 6 8.26 -21.43 -49.94
CA PHE A 6 7.20 -21.54 -48.93
C PHE A 6 7.70 -21.06 -47.56
N PRO A 7 7.00 -20.11 -46.90
CA PRO A 7 7.49 -19.34 -45.77
C PRO A 7 7.03 -19.94 -44.42
N TRP A 8 7.65 -19.46 -43.35
CA TRP A 8 7.15 -19.39 -41.97
C TRP A 8 5.97 -20.28 -41.55
N LEU A 9 6.23 -21.23 -40.63
CA LEU A 9 5.30 -21.47 -39.55
C LEU A 9 6.01 -21.22 -38.22
N LEU A 10 5.96 -19.95 -37.84
CA LEU A 10 6.30 -19.39 -36.54
C LEU A 10 5.36 -20.03 -35.49
N ILE A 11 5.82 -21.05 -34.78
CA ILE A 11 5.16 -21.45 -33.52
C ILE A 11 5.56 -20.40 -32.49
N VAL A 12 4.76 -19.32 -32.40
CA VAL A 12 4.77 -18.51 -31.18
C VAL A 12 3.95 -19.28 -30.17
N LEU A 13 4.62 -20.16 -29.44
CA LEU A 13 4.13 -20.64 -28.16
C LEU A 13 4.21 -19.44 -27.22
N VAL A 14 3.16 -18.59 -27.22
CA VAL A 14 2.99 -17.60 -26.15
C VAL A 14 2.62 -18.40 -24.90
N SER A 15 3.64 -19.00 -24.29
CA SER A 15 3.58 -19.33 -22.89
C SER A 15 3.49 -18.00 -22.14
N VAL A 16 2.27 -17.56 -21.87
CA VAL A 16 1.98 -16.59 -20.81
C VAL A 16 2.39 -17.27 -19.52
N PHE A 17 3.69 -17.28 -19.24
CA PHE A 17 4.17 -17.45 -17.88
C PHE A 17 3.71 -16.19 -17.16
N MET A 18 2.55 -16.28 -16.52
CA MET A 18 2.23 -15.40 -15.41
C MET A 18 3.24 -15.76 -14.32
N GLU A 19 4.44 -15.20 -14.43
CA GLU A 19 5.42 -15.22 -13.36
C GLU A 19 4.73 -14.62 -12.13
N PRO A 20 4.76 -15.29 -10.96
CA PRO A 20 4.39 -14.63 -9.74
C PRO A 20 5.37 -13.48 -9.61
N GLN A 21 4.88 -12.25 -9.81
CA GLN A 21 5.70 -11.06 -9.67
C GLN A 21 6.36 -11.18 -8.30
N ALA A 22 7.69 -11.24 -8.27
CA ALA A 22 8.46 -11.26 -7.05
C ALA A 22 7.91 -10.12 -6.16
N ILE A 23 7.43 -10.49 -4.97
CA ILE A 23 6.72 -9.60 -4.06
C ILE A 23 7.51 -8.30 -3.90
N ALA A 24 7.02 -7.25 -4.58
CA ALA A 24 6.96 -5.84 -4.24
C ALA A 24 8.06 -5.24 -3.33
N GLN A 25 9.30 -5.71 -3.35
CA GLN A 25 10.38 -5.09 -2.57
C GLN A 25 10.73 -3.67 -3.07
N GLY A 26 10.15 -3.24 -4.20
CA GLY A 26 10.34 -1.90 -4.77
C GLY A 26 9.20 -0.90 -4.55
N THR A 27 7.99 -1.32 -4.14
CA THR A 27 6.85 -0.38 -4.04
C THR A 27 6.90 0.48 -2.77
N ASP A 28 7.57 -0.02 -1.72
CA ASP A 28 7.48 0.57 -0.38
C ASP A 28 8.79 1.23 0.06
N ALA A 29 9.77 1.36 -0.86
CA ALA A 29 11.09 1.88 -0.51
C ALA A 29 11.04 3.28 0.11
N GLU A 30 10.10 4.12 -0.34
CA GLU A 30 9.86 5.46 0.19
C GLU A 30 9.27 5.44 1.63
N LEU A 31 8.74 4.31 2.09
CA LEU A 31 8.23 4.11 3.45
C LEU A 31 9.26 3.51 4.42
N ALA A 32 10.46 3.15 3.97
CA ALA A 32 11.49 2.58 4.84
C ALA A 32 11.92 3.54 5.97
N GLY A 33 11.74 4.85 5.79
CA GLY A 33 11.96 5.88 6.81
C GLY A 33 10.81 6.06 7.81
N ALA A 34 9.61 5.59 7.46
CA ALA A 34 8.45 5.72 8.32
C ALA A 34 8.66 4.91 9.61
N ARG A 35 8.32 5.53 10.74
CA ARG A 35 8.61 4.98 12.06
C ARG A 35 8.04 3.58 12.19
N ALA A 36 8.88 2.59 12.49
CA ALA A 36 8.46 1.20 12.69
C ALA A 36 7.61 0.64 11.53
N TYR A 37 7.88 1.06 10.29
CA TYR A 37 7.21 0.50 9.13
C TYR A 37 7.49 -0.99 8.95
N LEU A 38 6.44 -1.76 8.68
CA LEU A 38 6.52 -3.18 8.38
C LEU A 38 5.40 -3.57 7.41
N ARG A 39 5.77 -4.12 6.25
CA ARG A 39 4.83 -4.76 5.33
C ARG A 39 4.52 -6.18 5.85
N ILE A 40 3.26 -6.41 6.23
CA ILE A 40 2.80 -7.71 6.76
C ILE A 40 2.38 -8.64 5.62
N SER A 41 1.72 -8.09 4.60
CA SER A 41 1.27 -8.81 3.41
C SER A 41 1.14 -7.88 2.21
N GLU A 42 0.72 -8.38 1.06
CA GLU A 42 0.41 -7.56 -0.12
C GLU A 42 -0.62 -6.45 0.17
N ARG A 43 -1.53 -6.68 1.13
CA ARG A 43 -2.68 -5.80 1.41
C ARG A 43 -2.59 -5.04 2.74
N VAL A 44 -1.59 -5.35 3.57
CA VAL A 44 -1.49 -4.83 4.94
C VAL A 44 -0.06 -4.41 5.22
N GLY A 45 0.11 -3.14 5.56
CA GLY A 45 1.32 -2.58 6.17
C GLY A 45 0.98 -1.91 7.49
N THR A 46 1.96 -1.84 8.39
CA THR A 46 1.84 -1.13 9.67
C THR A 46 2.96 -0.11 9.78
N ALA A 47 2.70 1.01 10.44
CA ALA A 47 3.71 1.98 10.83
C ALA A 47 3.31 2.61 12.18
N GLY A 48 4.22 3.37 12.77
CA GLY A 48 3.87 4.41 13.72
C GLY A 48 3.17 5.57 13.04
N GLN A 49 3.09 6.70 13.74
CA GLN A 49 2.55 7.93 13.17
C GLN A 49 3.35 8.34 11.92
N ILE A 50 2.71 8.32 10.76
CA ILE A 50 3.28 8.86 9.53
C ILE A 50 3.25 10.39 9.57
N THR A 51 4.27 11.00 8.99
CA THR A 51 4.34 12.43 8.74
C THR A 51 3.50 12.80 7.52
N TYR A 52 3.17 14.09 7.37
CA TYR A 52 2.41 14.57 6.22
C TYR A 52 3.14 14.34 4.88
N ASP A 53 4.47 14.43 4.88
CA ASP A 53 5.29 14.21 3.68
C ASP A 53 5.34 12.73 3.26
N GLU A 54 5.07 11.80 4.18
CA GLU A 54 5.05 10.35 3.90
C GLU A 54 3.71 9.88 3.30
N ILE A 55 2.65 10.69 3.33
CA ILE A 55 1.32 10.29 2.83
C ILE A 55 1.36 9.95 1.33
N GLU A 56 2.12 10.69 0.52
CA GLU A 56 2.27 10.39 -0.91
C GLU A 56 2.95 9.03 -1.12
N ALA A 57 3.96 8.70 -0.29
CA ALA A 57 4.64 7.41 -0.33
C ALA A 57 3.70 6.26 0.04
N VAL A 58 2.75 6.48 0.98
CA VAL A 58 1.69 5.50 1.29
C VAL A 58 0.85 5.20 0.05
N LYS A 59 0.45 6.23 -0.71
CA LYS A 59 -0.31 6.02 -1.95
C LYS A 59 0.51 5.30 -3.03
N LYS A 60 1.77 5.70 -3.23
CA LYS A 60 2.69 5.06 -4.19
C LYS A 60 2.96 3.59 -3.87
N ALA A 61 2.99 3.25 -2.58
CA ALA A 61 3.11 1.86 -2.10
C ALA A 61 1.86 1.00 -2.38
N GLY A 62 0.81 1.60 -2.96
CA GLY A 62 -0.40 0.91 -3.40
C GLY A 62 -1.46 0.75 -2.30
N PHE A 63 -1.35 1.49 -1.21
CA PHE A 63 -2.39 1.50 -0.18
C PHE A 63 -3.55 2.42 -0.57
N ASP A 64 -4.77 1.95 -0.31
CA ASP A 64 -6.00 2.70 -0.61
C ASP A 64 -6.71 3.21 0.64
N ILE A 65 -6.34 2.70 1.82
CA ILE A 65 -6.97 3.02 3.10
C ILE A 65 -5.90 3.22 4.16
N VAL A 66 -5.98 4.32 4.91
CA VAL A 66 -5.20 4.54 6.14
C VAL A 66 -6.13 4.40 7.34
N ILE A 67 -5.77 3.51 8.27
CA ILE A 67 -6.48 3.31 9.53
C ILE A 67 -5.61 3.85 10.66
N ASN A 68 -5.97 5.01 11.23
CA ASN A 68 -5.23 5.61 12.33
C ASN A 68 -5.80 5.14 13.67
N LEU A 69 -4.96 4.46 14.45
CA LEU A 69 -5.31 3.96 15.77
C LEU A 69 -5.02 4.95 16.90
N ALA A 70 -4.33 6.06 16.61
CA ALA A 70 -3.99 7.05 17.63
C ALA A 70 -5.21 7.90 18.01
N PRO A 71 -5.40 8.21 19.31
CA PRO A 71 -6.27 9.29 19.74
C PRO A 71 -5.95 10.60 18.99
N ALA A 72 -6.98 11.42 18.74
CA ALA A 72 -6.80 12.70 18.07
C ALA A 72 -5.93 13.64 18.91
N ASP A 73 -4.95 14.24 18.26
CA ASP A 73 -3.96 15.13 18.86
C ASP A 73 -3.61 16.22 17.85
N GLU A 74 -3.85 17.48 18.21
CA GLU A 74 -3.71 18.61 17.29
C GLU A 74 -2.27 18.77 16.76
N GLU A 75 -1.26 18.40 17.54
CA GLU A 75 0.14 18.51 17.12
C GLU A 75 0.57 17.37 16.19
N ARG A 76 -0.11 16.23 16.27
CA ARG A 76 0.36 14.99 15.64
C ARG A 76 -0.44 14.56 14.41
N ASN A 77 -1.75 14.75 14.39
CA ASN A 77 -2.62 14.18 13.35
C ASN A 77 -3.77 15.07 12.88
N GLN A 78 -3.76 16.37 13.21
CA GLN A 78 -4.85 17.30 12.87
C GLN A 78 -5.22 17.31 11.39
N LEU A 79 -4.23 17.30 10.49
CA LEU A 79 -4.44 17.36 9.04
C LEU A 79 -4.34 16.01 8.35
N GLU A 80 -4.01 14.94 9.06
CA GLU A 80 -3.74 13.62 8.48
C GLU A 80 -4.93 13.13 7.66
N GLY A 81 -6.13 13.15 8.24
CA GLY A 81 -7.34 12.72 7.55
C GLY A 81 -7.61 13.53 6.28
N TYR A 82 -7.45 14.85 6.34
CA TYR A 82 -7.61 15.72 5.16
C TYR A 82 -6.59 15.36 4.06
N LEU A 83 -5.30 15.31 4.39
CA LEU A 83 -4.23 15.07 3.43
C LEU A 83 -4.26 13.64 2.84
N VAL A 84 -4.60 12.64 3.64
CA VAL A 84 -4.84 11.26 3.16
C VAL A 84 -5.97 11.25 2.13
N THR A 85 -7.09 11.93 2.42
CA THR A 85 -8.22 11.99 1.48
C THR A 85 -7.93 12.83 0.25
N GLU A 86 -7.12 13.88 0.36
CA GLU A 86 -6.66 14.68 -0.78
C GLU A 86 -5.84 13.83 -1.78
N GLN A 87 -5.06 12.86 -1.27
CA GLN A 87 -4.31 11.88 -2.08
C GLN A 87 -5.19 10.74 -2.65
N GLY A 88 -6.52 10.83 -2.47
CA GLY A 88 -7.47 9.86 -3.00
C GLY A 88 -7.49 8.52 -2.26
N MET A 89 -7.01 8.49 -1.01
CA MET A 89 -7.13 7.34 -0.10
C MET A 89 -8.32 7.54 0.84
N ALA A 90 -8.92 6.45 1.29
CA ALA A 90 -9.87 6.51 2.40
C ALA A 90 -9.12 6.66 3.73
N TYR A 91 -9.70 7.41 4.67
CA TYR A 91 -9.19 7.56 6.02
C TYR A 91 -10.22 7.09 7.03
N VAL A 92 -9.81 6.24 7.96
CA VAL A 92 -10.62 5.81 9.10
C VAL A 92 -9.79 6.02 10.36
N GLN A 93 -10.38 6.66 11.37
CA GLN A 93 -9.75 6.77 12.69
C GLN A 93 -10.51 5.91 13.69
N ILE A 94 -9.80 5.00 14.36
CA ILE A 94 -10.32 4.14 15.43
C ILE A 94 -9.44 4.42 16.65
N PRO A 95 -9.72 5.48 17.42
CA PRO A 95 -8.81 5.91 18.49
C PRO A 95 -8.77 4.85 19.60
N VAL A 96 -7.61 4.24 19.81
CA VAL A 96 -7.38 3.23 20.85
C VAL A 96 -6.62 3.86 22.02
N SER A 97 -7.14 3.73 23.25
CA SER A 97 -6.38 4.11 24.45
C SER A 97 -5.16 3.21 24.59
N TRP A 98 -4.00 3.82 24.83
CA TRP A 98 -2.78 3.06 25.07
C TRP A 98 -2.78 2.38 26.43
N GLU A 99 -3.33 3.06 27.45
CA GLU A 99 -3.42 2.57 28.81
C GLU A 99 -4.49 1.48 28.95
N GLU A 100 -5.61 1.63 28.23
CA GLU A 100 -6.80 0.81 28.43
C GLU A 100 -7.48 0.42 27.09
N PRO A 101 -6.81 -0.40 26.24
CA PRO A 101 -7.40 -0.85 24.99
C PRO A 101 -8.59 -1.78 25.23
N SER A 102 -9.61 -1.74 24.35
CA SER A 102 -10.85 -2.50 24.54
C SER A 102 -11.14 -3.49 23.41
N GLN A 103 -11.95 -4.51 23.72
CA GLN A 103 -12.46 -5.45 22.71
C GLN A 103 -13.36 -4.79 21.66
N ARG A 104 -13.96 -3.66 22.01
CA ARG A 104 -14.78 -2.87 21.07
C ARG A 104 -13.90 -2.24 20.00
N ASP A 105 -12.71 -1.77 20.35
CA ASP A 105 -11.78 -1.16 19.39
C ASP A 105 -11.34 -2.17 18.34
N LEU A 106 -11.05 -3.40 18.78
CA LEU A 106 -10.72 -4.51 17.88
C LEU A 106 -11.90 -4.90 16.98
N GLN A 107 -13.15 -4.83 17.46
CA GLN A 107 -14.32 -5.15 16.64
C GLN A 107 -14.63 -4.08 15.58
N LEU A 108 -14.16 -2.85 15.78
CA LEU A 108 -14.29 -1.78 14.80
C LEU A 108 -13.26 -1.85 13.68
N PHE A 109 -12.13 -2.51 13.93
CA PHE A 109 -11.04 -2.74 12.97
C PHE A 109 -11.35 -3.93 12.04
#